data_AF-A0A2S1YKB5-F1
#
_entry.id   AF-A0A2S1YKB5-F1
#
_cell.length_a   1.000
_cell.length_b   1.000
_cell.length_c   1.000
_cell.angle_alpha   90.00
_cell.angle_beta   90.00
_cell.angle_gamma   90.00
#
_symmetry.space_group_name_H-M   'P 1'
#
loop_
_entity.id
_entity.type
_entity.pdbx_description
1 polymer ?
#
loop_
_entity_poly.entity_id
_entity_poly.type
_entity_poly.pdbx_seq_one_letter_code
_entity_poly.pdbx_strand_id
1 'polypeptide(L)' 'MNYKYLLYSVLFLIGAFLYHKFNKWSLKDRDGNKNPDIYSKPQTNLQNFNSWAIIFCLVLASIIYFFKSIG' A
#
# COMPACT_ATOMS: atom_id res chain seq x y z
N MET A 1 -0.10 -15.80 23.39
CA MET A 1 0.16 -15.49 21.97
C MET A 1 -1.00 -15.98 21.11
N ASN A 2 -1.69 -15.10 20.41
CA ASN A 2 -2.87 -15.41 19.60
C ASN A 2 -2.50 -15.48 18.11
N TYR A 3 -2.38 -16.70 17.60
CA TYR A 3 -1.96 -16.97 16.22
C TYR A 3 -2.89 -16.41 15.15
N LYS A 4 -4.18 -16.20 15.44
CA LYS A 4 -5.11 -15.59 14.48
C LYS A 4 -4.73 -14.13 14.21
N TYR A 5 -4.41 -13.37 15.26
CA TYR A 5 -3.98 -11.98 15.12
C TYR A 5 -2.57 -11.87 14.54
N LEU A 6 -1.68 -12.82 14.86
CA LEU A 6 -0.37 -12.88 14.22
C LEU A 6 -0.47 -13.09 12.71
N LEU A 7 -1.33 -14.02 12.26
CA LEU A 7 -1.57 -14.26 10.84
C LEU A 7 -2.11 -13.00 10.15
N TYR A 8 -3.07 -12.30 10.75
CA TYR A 8 -3.57 -11.05 10.19
C TYR A 8 -2.48 -9.98 10.09
N SER A 9 -1.63 -9.84 11.12
CA SER A 9 -0.51 -8.91 11.09
C SER A 9 0.39 -9.17 9.88
N VAL A 10 0.78 -10.43 9.66
CA VAL A 10 1.61 -10.83 8.53
C VAL A 10 0.89 -10.59 7.20
N LEU A 11 -0.40 -10.93 7.10
CA LEU A 11 -1.20 -10.71 5.88
C LEU A 11 -1.30 -9.22 5.51
N PHE A 12 -1.47 -8.32 6.48
CA PHE A 12 -1.49 -6.89 6.23
C PHE A 12 -0.13 -6.37 5.73
N LEU A 13 0.97 -6.90 6.25
CA LEU A 13 2.32 -6.59 5.81
C LEU A 13 2.58 -7.06 4.37
N ILE A 14 2.20 -8.29 4.04
CA ILE A 14 2.26 -8.83 2.69
C ILE A 14 1.37 -8.02 1.75
N GLY A 15 0.15 -7.68 2.18
CA GLY A 15 -0.79 -6.85 1.44
C GLY A 15 -0.21 -5.49 1.09
N ALA A 16 0.46 -4.83 2.05
CA ALA A 16 1.14 -3.55 1.82
C ALA A 16 2.23 -3.65 0.74
N PHE A 17 3.04 -4.72 0.80
CA PHE A 17 4.10 -4.95 -0.18
C PHE A 17 3.55 -5.25 -1.59
N LEU A 18 2.53 -6.12 -1.69
CA LEU A 18 1.88 -6.45 -2.95
C LEU A 18 1.20 -5.22 -3.56
N TYR A 19 0.50 -4.44 -2.74
CA TYR A 19 -0.16 -3.22 -3.19
C TYR A 19 0.84 -2.18 -3.70
N HIS A 20 1.97 -1.99 -3.00
CA HIS A 20 3.05 -1.13 -3.48
C HIS A 20 3.54 -1.59 -4.86
N LYS A 21 3.83 -2.89 -5.02
CA LYS A 21 4.33 -3.43 -6.29
C LYS A 21 3.31 -3.24 -7.42
N PHE A 22 2.04 -3.48 -7.14
CA PHE A 22 0.95 -3.30 -8.09
C PHE A 22 0.77 -1.83 -8.49
N ASN A 23 0.76 -0.89 -7.54
CA ASN A 23 0.66 0.54 -7.87
C ASN A 23 1.84 1.01 -8.75
N LYS A 24 3.06 0.59 -8.42
CA LYS A 24 4.24 0.92 -9.24
C LYS A 24 4.15 0.35 -10.66
N TRP A 25 3.61 -0.87 -10.80
CA TRP A 25 3.40 -1.48 -12.10
C TRP A 25 2.32 -0.75 -12.91
N SER A 26 1.18 -0.44 -12.29
CA SER A 26 0.07 0.31 -12.89
C SER A 26 0.50 1.68 -13.42
N LEU A 27 1.41 2.35 -12.70
CA LEU A 27 1.93 3.66 -13.10
C LEU A 27 3.04 3.61 -14.15
N LYS A 28 3.66 2.46 -14.41
CA LYS A 28 4.84 2.37 -15.29
C LYS A 28 4.58 2.96 -16.68
N ASP A 29 3.40 2.72 -17.24
CA ASP A 29 3.02 3.15 -18.59
C ASP A 29 2.07 4.36 -18.59
N ARG A 30 1.55 4.76 -17.42
CA ARG A 30 0.53 5.81 -17.23
C ARG A 30 1.02 7.01 -16.40
N ASP A 31 2.33 7.09 -16.16
CA ASP A 31 2.93 8.15 -15.37
C ASP A 31 2.85 9.49 -16.11
N GLY A 32 1.92 10.36 -15.70
CA GLY A 32 1.77 11.71 -16.26
C GLY A 32 2.98 12.62 -16.00
N ASN A 33 3.88 12.28 -15.06
CA ASN A 33 5.14 13.01 -14.92
C ASN A 33 6.13 12.69 -16.03
N LYS A 34 6.04 11.50 -16.63
CA LYS A 34 6.89 11.05 -17.75
C LYS A 34 6.25 11.27 -19.11
N ASN A 35 4.92 11.08 -19.20
CA ASN A 35 4.13 11.21 -20.42
C ASN A 35 3.03 12.27 -20.26
N PRO A 36 3.39 13.55 -20.09
CA PRO A 36 2.44 14.62 -19.77
C PRO A 36 1.47 14.94 -20.91
N ASP A 37 1.82 14.57 -22.15
CA ASP A 37 1.01 14.84 -23.34
C ASP A 37 -0.20 13.90 -23.43
N ILE A 38 -0.14 12.76 -22.74
CA ILE A 38 -1.14 11.69 -22.78
C ILE A 38 -1.85 11.53 -21.43
N TYR A 39 -1.14 11.79 -20.32
CA TYR A 39 -1.65 11.55 -18.97
C TYR A 39 -1.48 12.76 -18.05
N SER A 40 -2.46 12.97 -17.17
CA SER A 40 -2.49 14.11 -16.24
C SER A 40 -1.50 13.93 -15.06
N LYS A 41 -0.59 14.90 -14.89
CA LYS A 41 0.33 14.98 -13.74
C LYS A 41 -0.41 15.03 -12.40
N PRO A 42 -1.41 15.93 -12.19
CA PRO A 42 -2.19 15.95 -10.94
C PRO A 42 -2.82 14.60 -10.60
N GLN A 43 -3.37 13.90 -11.59
CA GLN A 43 -4.01 12.60 -11.40
C GLN A 43 -3.00 11.53 -10.96
N THR A 44 -1.81 11.53 -11.56
CA THR A 44 -0.72 10.62 -11.20
C THR A 44 -0.25 10.86 -9.76
N ASN A 45 -0.12 12.12 -9.37
CA ASN A 45 0.29 12.50 -8.01
C ASN A 45 -0.78 12.12 -6.97
N LEU A 46 -2.06 12.34 -7.28
CA LEU A 46 -3.16 11.92 -6.41
C LEU A 46 -3.22 10.41 -6.24
N GLN A 47 -3.02 9.64 -7.32
CA GLN A 47 -2.96 8.18 -7.25
C GLN A 47 -1.79 7.69 -6.39
N ASN A 48 -0.62 8.32 -6.51
CA ASN A 48 0.54 8.04 -5.67
C ASN A 48 0.27 8.35 -4.20
N PHE A 49 -0.32 9.50 -3.89
CA PHE A 49 -0.69 9.87 -2.53
C PHE A 49 -1.68 8.88 -1.92
N ASN A 50 -2.77 8.55 -2.64
CA ASN A 50 -3.75 7.57 -2.18
C ASN A 50 -3.12 6.19 -1.95
N SER A 51 -2.18 5.79 -2.83
CA SER A 51 -1.49 4.52 -2.66
C SER A 51 -0.60 4.49 -1.42
N TRP A 52 0.12 5.58 -1.13
CA TRP A 52 0.88 5.71 0.11
C TRP A 52 -0.02 5.69 1.35
N ALA A 53 -1.18 6.35 1.30
CA ALA A 53 -2.16 6.31 2.39
C ALA A 53 -2.67 4.88 2.65
N ILE A 54 -2.97 4.12 1.60
CA ILE A 54 -3.39 2.71 1.71
C ILE A 54 -2.29 1.85 2.33
N ILE A 55 -1.05 1.98 1.85
CA ILE A 55 0.12 1.26 2.41
C ILE A 55 0.28 1.59 3.89
N PHE A 56 0.18 2.87 4.25
CA PHE A 56 0.29 3.33 5.64
C PHE A 56 -0.79 2.71 6.53
N CYS A 57 -2.05 2.68 6.08
CA CYS A 57 -3.14 2.03 6.80
C CYS A 57 -2.91 0.52 6.98
N LEU A 58 -2.40 -0.18 5.95
CA LEU A 58 -2.08 -1.60 6.04
C LEU A 58 -0.95 -1.86 7.04
N VAL A 59 0.10 -1.03 7.04
CA VAL A 59 1.19 -1.13 8.01
C VAL A 59 0.71 -0.86 9.44
N LEU A 60 -0.12 0.18 9.65
CA LEU A 60 -0.72 0.44 10.96
C LEU A 60 -1.59 -0.73 11.44
N ALA A 61 -2.43 -1.28 10.58
CA ALA A 61 -3.22 -2.47 10.90
C ALA A 61 -2.31 -3.64 11.29
N SER A 62 -1.24 -3.87 10.52
CA SER A 62 -0.24 -4.91 10.83
C SER A 62 0.34 -4.75 12.24
N ILE A 63 0.71 -3.53 12.62
CA ILE A 63 1.26 -3.23 13.96
C ILE A 63 0.23 -3.46 15.06
N ILE A 64 -1.01 -3.00 14.88
CA ILE A 64 -2.09 -3.19 15.86
C ILE A 64 -2.35 -4.68 16.10
N TYR A 65 -2.49 -5.46 15.02
CA TYR A 65 -2.70 -6.89 15.11
C TYR A 65 -1.49 -7.64 15.70
N PHE A 66 -0.27 -7.15 15.47
CA PHE A 66 0.92 -7.70 16.08
C PHE A 66 0.89 -7.57 17.60
N PHE A 67 0.65 -6.36 18.13
CA PHE A 67 0.55 -6.15 19.58
C PHE A 67 -0.61 -6.95 20.19
N LYS A 68 -1.75 -7.03 19.51
CA LYS A 68 -2.90 -7.86 19.92
C LYS A 68 -2.62 -9.37 19.87
N SER A 69 -1.56 -9.79 19.17
CA SER A 69 -1.15 -11.20 19.15
C SER A 69 -0.26 -11.57 20.33
N ILE A 70 0.45 -10.59 20.91
CA ILE A 70 1.40 -10.81 22.02
C ILE A 70 0.73 -10.62 23.37
N GLY A 71 -0.06 -9.55 23.52
CA GLY A 71 -0.94 -9.32 24.69
C GLY A 71 -2.16 -10.23 24.67
#